data_AF-A0A432QZF9-F1
#
_entry.id   AF-A0A432QZF9-F1
#
_cell.length_a   1.000
_cell.length_b   1.000
_cell.length_c   1.000
_cell.angle_alpha   90.00
_cell.angle_beta   90.00
_cell.angle_gamma   90.00
#
_symmetry.space_group_name_H-M   'P 1'
#
loop_
_entity.id
_entity.type
_entity.pdbx_description
1 polymer ?
#
loop_
_entity_poly.entity_id
_entity_poly.type
_entity_poly.pdbx_seq_one_letter_code
_entity_poly.pdbx_strand_id
1 'polypeptide(L)'
;MKKLAGIALGMMLAVAASASSEGFEKKGFLTTKWCVANDMFKDCRLETVVCGYEGCNKNWEFGDPMKEELVLYVHDDGKYYKVDLGHIERSELDEAVNRNEVTLIGSYDEKANIIHVKEFKAPPPPKKSFFKGCL
;
A
#
# COMPACT_ATOMS: atom_id res chain seq x y z
N MET A 1 63.25 -9.28 -4.77
CA MET A 1 62.15 -9.48 -5.74
C MET A 1 60.91 -9.97 -4.99
N LYS A 2 59.76 -9.37 -5.29
CA LYS A 2 58.52 -9.26 -4.51
C LYS A 2 57.93 -10.61 -4.06
N LYS A 3 57.66 -10.78 -2.76
CA LYS A 3 56.80 -11.84 -2.22
C LYS A 3 55.41 -11.28 -1.91
N LEU A 4 54.51 -11.58 -2.85
CA LEU A 4 53.07 -11.81 -2.76
C LEU A 4 52.29 -11.13 -1.62
N ALA A 5 51.44 -10.20 -2.06
CA ALA A 5 50.27 -9.71 -1.35
C ALA A 5 49.12 -10.73 -1.41
N GLY A 6 48.29 -10.74 -0.36
CA GLY A 6 46.84 -10.83 -0.53
C GLY A 6 46.12 -12.03 0.09
N ILE A 7 44.89 -11.72 0.54
CA ILE A 7 43.73 -12.58 0.83
C ILE A 7 43.61 -13.03 2.29
N ALA A 8 42.51 -12.88 3.01
CA ALA A 8 41.35 -11.97 2.97
C ALA A 8 40.62 -12.26 4.30
N LEU A 9 40.26 -11.19 5.00
CA LEU A 9 39.36 -11.22 6.15
C LEU A 9 37.98 -11.69 5.66
N GLY A 10 37.41 -12.74 6.25
CA GLY A 10 36.11 -13.29 5.84
C GLY A 10 35.34 -13.84 7.03
N MET A 11 34.94 -12.94 7.92
CA MET A 11 34.09 -13.22 9.08
C MET A 11 32.67 -13.57 8.58
N MET A 12 32.34 -14.86 8.53
CA MET A 12 30.98 -15.31 8.21
C MET A 12 30.08 -15.12 9.44
N LEU A 13 29.42 -13.96 9.52
CA LEU A 13 28.26 -13.76 10.39
C LEU A 13 27.04 -14.43 9.72
N ALA A 14 26.74 -15.66 10.12
CA ALA A 14 25.46 -16.30 9.80
C ALA A 14 24.40 -15.75 10.77
N VAL A 15 23.80 -14.61 10.41
CA VAL A 15 22.56 -14.16 11.04
C VAL A 15 21.43 -14.99 10.43
N ALA A 16 21.03 -16.04 11.15
CA ALA A 16 19.76 -16.71 10.92
C ALA A 16 18.65 -15.71 11.29
N ALA A 17 18.08 -15.06 10.28
CA ALA A 17 16.91 -14.22 10.43
C ALA A 17 15.72 -15.13 10.78
N SER A 18 15.24 -14.99 12.02
CA SER A 18 13.99 -15.54 12.50
C SER A 18 12.86 -15.09 11.58
N ALA A 19 12.32 -16.01 10.80
CA ALA A 19 11.04 -15.83 10.12
C ALA A 19 9.95 -15.89 11.18
N SER A 20 9.65 -14.74 11.80
CA SER A 20 8.42 -14.58 12.57
C SER A 20 7.25 -14.73 11.60
N SER A 21 6.51 -15.83 11.76
CA SER A 21 5.21 -16.08 11.15
C SER A 21 4.11 -15.21 11.79
N GLU A 22 4.39 -13.93 11.97
CA GLU A 22 3.42 -12.93 12.38
C GLU A 22 2.91 -12.29 11.10
N GLY A 23 1.59 -12.17 10.95
CA GLY A 23 0.96 -11.69 9.72
C GLY A 23 1.65 -10.46 9.16
N PHE A 24 1.78 -10.39 7.84
CA PHE A 24 2.39 -9.26 7.16
C PHE A 24 1.51 -8.02 7.41
N GLU A 25 1.96 -7.19 8.36
CA GLU A 25 1.33 -5.93 8.73
C GLU A 25 2.08 -4.78 8.05
N LYS A 26 1.40 -4.06 7.16
CA LYS A 26 1.94 -2.85 6.54
C LYS A 26 0.99 -1.69 6.67
N LYS A 27 1.55 -0.55 7.07
CA LYS A 27 0.85 0.73 7.17
C LYS A 27 1.20 1.61 5.97
N GLY A 28 0.21 2.20 5.33
CA GLY A 28 0.43 3.04 4.16
C GLY A 28 -0.78 3.86 3.74
N PHE A 29 -0.73 4.35 2.52
CA PHE A 29 -1.83 5.04 1.83
C PHE A 29 -2.54 4.06 0.91
N LEU A 30 -3.79 3.73 1.23
CA LEU A 30 -4.60 2.82 0.41
C LEU A 30 -5.25 3.63 -0.72
N THR A 31 -4.90 3.35 -1.96
CA THR A 31 -5.40 4.10 -3.13
C THR A 31 -5.37 3.25 -4.38
N THR A 32 -5.69 3.83 -5.54
CA THR A 32 -5.59 3.15 -6.83
C THR A 32 -4.17 3.24 -7.38
N LYS A 33 -3.76 2.22 -8.13
CA LYS A 33 -2.46 2.20 -8.81
C LYS A 33 -2.24 3.42 -9.69
N TRP A 34 -3.29 3.92 -10.34
CA TRP A 34 -3.22 5.10 -11.17
C TRP A 34 -2.84 6.35 -10.37
N CYS A 35 -3.41 6.52 -9.17
CA CYS A 35 -3.09 7.64 -8.31
C CYS A 35 -1.64 7.60 -7.81
N VAL A 36 -1.12 6.42 -7.47
CA VAL A 36 0.31 6.27 -7.13
C VAL A 36 1.20 6.54 -8.35
N ALA A 37 0.85 6.01 -9.52
CA ALA A 37 1.66 6.16 -10.74
C ALA A 37 1.75 7.61 -11.25
N ASN A 38 0.78 8.45 -10.91
CA ASN A 38 0.75 9.87 -11.28
C ASN A 38 1.08 10.80 -10.11
N ASP A 39 1.56 10.28 -8.98
CA ASP A 39 1.83 11.04 -7.74
C ASP A 39 0.61 11.85 -7.22
N MET A 40 -0.60 11.41 -7.57
CA MET A 40 -1.87 12.05 -7.26
C MET A 40 -2.43 11.54 -5.92
N PHE A 41 -1.69 11.69 -4.82
CA PHE A 41 -2.10 11.15 -3.51
C PHE A 41 -3.24 11.95 -2.85
N LYS A 42 -3.19 13.29 -2.93
CA LYS A 42 -4.22 14.16 -2.33
C LYS A 42 -5.36 14.47 -3.28
N ASP A 43 -5.08 14.43 -4.57
CA ASP A 43 -6.01 14.78 -5.65
C ASP A 43 -6.51 13.55 -6.41
N CYS A 44 -6.36 12.35 -5.82
CA CYS A 44 -6.87 11.11 -6.38
C CYS A 44 -8.39 11.24 -6.57
N ARG A 45 -8.83 11.44 -7.82
CA ARG A 45 -10.25 11.59 -8.12
C ARG A 45 -10.98 10.30 -7.82
N LEU A 46 -12.16 10.43 -7.20
CA LEU A 46 -13.02 9.29 -6.82
C LEU A 46 -13.42 8.44 -8.02
N GLU A 47 -13.49 9.01 -9.22
CA GLU A 47 -13.74 8.25 -10.45
C GLU A 47 -12.70 7.15 -10.67
N THR A 48 -11.42 7.42 -10.39
CA THR A 48 -10.34 6.43 -10.55
C THR A 48 -10.54 5.23 -9.64
N VAL A 49 -11.22 5.44 -8.51
CA VAL A 49 -11.57 4.41 -7.54
C VAL A 49 -12.58 3.42 -8.12
N VAL A 50 -13.38 3.78 -9.13
CA VAL A 50 -14.40 2.88 -9.72
C VAL A 50 -13.88 2.22 -11.00
N CYS A 51 -13.13 2.97 -11.81
CA CYS A 51 -12.81 2.61 -13.19
C CYS A 51 -11.30 2.51 -13.48
N GLY A 52 -10.44 2.95 -12.55
CA GLY A 52 -8.98 2.88 -12.65
C GLY A 52 -8.24 4.05 -13.34
N TYR A 53 -8.88 5.09 -13.88
CA TYR A 53 -8.17 6.20 -14.55
C TYR A 53 -8.97 7.52 -14.60
N GLU A 54 -8.31 8.66 -14.83
CA GLU A 54 -8.96 9.98 -14.91
C GLU A 54 -9.90 10.11 -16.11
N GLY A 55 -11.09 10.68 -15.90
CA GLY A 55 -12.08 10.93 -16.95
C GLY A 55 -12.83 9.69 -17.45
N CYS A 56 -12.63 8.54 -16.81
CA CYS A 56 -13.29 7.30 -17.16
C CYS A 56 -14.81 7.31 -17.00
N ASN A 57 -15.35 8.19 -16.16
CA ASN A 57 -16.77 8.36 -15.89
C ASN A 57 -17.55 8.73 -17.15
N LYS A 58 -16.88 9.27 -18.17
CA LYS A 58 -17.46 9.56 -19.48
C LYS A 58 -17.73 8.31 -20.32
N ASN A 59 -17.01 7.22 -20.06
CA ASN A 59 -17.06 5.98 -20.81
C ASN A 59 -17.54 4.78 -19.97
N TRP A 60 -17.84 5.00 -18.69
CA TRP A 60 -18.26 3.97 -17.76
C TRP A 60 -19.77 4.03 -17.61
N GLU A 61 -20.44 2.93 -17.96
CA GLU A 61 -21.90 2.81 -17.86
C GLU A 61 -22.28 1.97 -16.63
N PHE A 62 -23.49 2.20 -16.10
CA PHE A 62 -24.00 1.39 -15.00
C PHE A 62 -24.13 -0.07 -15.42
N GLY A 63 -23.29 -0.93 -14.86
CA GLY A 63 -23.20 -2.35 -15.22
C GLY A 63 -21.83 -2.76 -15.77
N ASP A 64 -20.97 -1.80 -16.11
CA ASP A 64 -19.58 -2.09 -16.46
C ASP A 64 -18.82 -2.64 -15.23
N PRO A 65 -17.95 -3.64 -15.43
CA PRO A 65 -17.16 -4.19 -14.33
C PRO A 65 -16.24 -3.10 -13.75
N MET A 66 -16.10 -3.08 -12.43
CA MET A 66 -15.10 -2.26 -11.75
C MET A 66 -13.71 -2.69 -12.21
N LYS A 67 -12.90 -1.73 -12.67
CA LYS A 67 -11.54 -1.95 -13.20
C LYS A 67 -10.47 -1.36 -12.30
N GLU A 68 -10.85 -1.00 -11.08
CA GLU A 68 -9.96 -0.45 -10.08
C GLU A 68 -8.90 -1.46 -9.64
N GLU A 69 -7.63 -1.06 -9.70
CA GLU A 69 -6.51 -1.79 -9.11
C GLU A 69 -6.11 -1.09 -7.82
N LEU A 70 -6.48 -1.64 -6.67
CA LEU A 70 -6.11 -1.10 -5.37
C LEU A 70 -4.68 -1.48 -4.97
N VAL A 71 -3.98 -0.50 -4.41
CA VAL A 71 -2.61 -0.64 -3.94
C VAL A 71 -2.44 0.06 -2.59
N LEU A 72 -1.56 -0.49 -1.77
CA LEU A 72 -1.10 0.16 -0.54
C LEU A 72 0.26 0.77 -0.81
N TYR A 73 0.34 2.10 -0.87
CA TYR A 73 1.61 2.81 -0.96
C TYR A 73 2.21 3.01 0.43
N VAL A 74 3.37 2.38 0.68
CA VAL A 74 4.06 2.47 1.96
C VAL A 74 5.14 3.53 1.85
N HIS A 75 4.90 4.70 2.45
CA HIS A 75 5.83 5.83 2.42
C HIS A 75 7.23 5.47 2.95
N ASP A 76 7.30 4.61 3.97
CA ASP A 76 8.57 4.19 4.58
C ASP A 76 9.42 3.34 3.61
N ASP A 77 8.77 2.54 2.75
CA ASP A 77 9.45 1.68 1.78
C ASP A 77 9.68 2.39 0.43
N GLY A 78 8.97 3.51 0.19
CA GLY A 78 8.93 4.19 -1.12
C GLY A 78 8.35 3.32 -2.24
N LYS A 79 7.51 2.34 -1.90
CA LYS A 79 6.97 1.34 -2.82
C LYS A 79 5.47 1.14 -2.58
N TYR A 80 4.77 0.72 -3.62
CA TYR A 80 3.40 0.23 -3.50
C TYR A 80 3.36 -1.29 -3.53
N TYR A 81 2.36 -1.84 -2.86
CA TYR A 81 2.01 -3.25 -2.87
C TYR A 81 0.61 -3.40 -3.45
N LYS A 82 0.39 -4.40 -4.30
CA LYS A 82 -0.96 -4.73 -4.77
C LYS A 82 -1.77 -5.28 -3.61
N VAL A 83 -3.06 -4.98 -3.59
CA VAL A 83 -3.96 -5.40 -2.52
C VAL A 83 -4.99 -6.35 -3.10
N ASP A 84 -5.09 -7.54 -2.52
CA ASP A 84 -6.17 -8.47 -2.76
C ASP A 84 -7.07 -8.51 -1.53
N LEU A 85 -8.31 -8.07 -1.70
CA LEU A 85 -9.29 -7.92 -0.63
C LEU A 85 -9.93 -9.26 -0.24
N GLY A 86 -9.80 -10.29 -1.07
CA GLY A 86 -10.36 -11.62 -0.82
C GLY A 86 -11.86 -11.58 -0.52
N HIS A 87 -12.22 -11.55 0.76
CA HIS A 87 -13.59 -11.58 1.29
C HIS A 87 -14.08 -10.25 1.88
N ILE A 88 -13.21 -9.23 1.96
CA ILE A 88 -13.58 -7.91 2.48
C ILE A 88 -14.43 -7.19 1.44
N GLU A 89 -15.61 -6.74 1.83
CA GLU A 89 -16.47 -6.00 0.92
C GLU A 89 -15.91 -4.61 0.65
N ARG A 90 -16.13 -4.12 -0.57
CA ARG A 90 -15.66 -2.80 -0.99
C ARG A 90 -16.14 -1.69 -0.06
N SER A 91 -17.40 -1.77 0.34
CA SER A 91 -18.08 -0.83 1.22
C SER A 91 -17.40 -0.68 2.58
N GLU A 92 -16.76 -1.74 3.08
CA GLU A 92 -16.02 -1.69 4.35
C GLU A 92 -14.75 -0.83 4.22
N LEU A 93 -14.21 -0.72 3.01
CA LEU A 93 -13.01 0.05 2.72
C LEU A 93 -13.29 1.48 2.30
N ASP A 94 -14.54 1.89 2.16
CA ASP A 94 -14.88 3.28 1.78
C ASP A 94 -14.28 4.29 2.76
N GLU A 95 -14.18 3.94 4.04
CA GLU A 95 -13.54 4.77 5.07
C GLU A 95 -12.00 4.73 5.02
N ALA A 96 -11.43 3.69 4.41
CA ALA A 96 -9.98 3.48 4.32
C ALA A 96 -9.39 3.95 2.98
N VAL A 97 -10.17 3.98 1.90
CA VAL A 97 -9.69 4.34 0.56
C VAL A 97 -9.38 5.83 0.49
N ASN A 98 -8.27 6.14 -0.19
CA ASN A 98 -7.70 7.49 -0.29
C ASN A 98 -7.40 8.12 1.08
N ARG A 99 -7.08 7.29 2.08
CA ARG A 99 -6.62 7.72 3.40
C ARG A 99 -5.21 7.25 3.68
N ASN A 100 -4.47 8.09 4.41
CA ASN A 100 -3.15 7.77 4.94
C ASN A 100 -3.27 6.98 6.23
N GLU A 101 -2.24 6.21 6.55
CA GLU A 101 -2.13 5.42 7.78
C GLU A 101 -3.14 4.27 7.88
N VAL A 102 -3.58 3.74 6.74
CA VAL A 102 -4.32 2.48 6.69
C VAL A 102 -3.35 1.35 6.95
N THR A 103 -3.68 0.47 7.89
CA THR A 103 -2.89 -0.72 8.17
C THR A 103 -3.59 -1.94 7.61
N LEU A 104 -2.93 -2.65 6.69
CA LEU A 104 -3.39 -3.94 6.17
C LEU A 104 -2.64 -5.06 6.89
N ILE A 105 -3.38 -6.06 7.34
CA ILE A 105 -2.87 -7.24 8.02
C ILE A 105 -3.26 -8.47 7.20
N GLY A 106 -2.28 -9.29 6.85
CA GLY A 106 -2.57 -10.46 6.02
C GLY A 106 -1.37 -11.31 5.69
N SER A 107 -1.43 -11.94 4.51
CA SER A 107 -0.33 -12.71 3.94
C SER A 107 0.27 -11.96 2.76
N TYR A 108 1.59 -11.94 2.63
CA TYR A 108 2.28 -11.31 1.51
C TYR A 108 2.84 -12.34 0.56
N ASP A 109 2.45 -12.25 -0.71
CA ASP A 109 3.07 -12.99 -1.81
C ASP A 109 4.18 -12.14 -2.43
N GLU A 110 5.42 -12.46 -2.09
CA GLU A 110 6.61 -11.78 -2.60
C GLU A 110 6.77 -11.90 -4.12
N LYS A 111 6.30 -13.00 -4.74
CA LYS A 111 6.48 -13.23 -6.19
C LYS A 111 5.55 -12.34 -7.00
N ALA A 112 4.32 -12.15 -6.53
CA ALA A 112 3.31 -11.34 -7.20
C ALA A 112 3.27 -9.88 -6.72
N ASN A 113 3.96 -9.58 -5.61
CA ASN A 113 3.89 -8.31 -4.88
C ASN A 113 2.45 -7.99 -4.44
N ILE A 114 1.72 -9.00 -3.96
CA ILE A 114 0.32 -8.91 -3.54
C ILE A 114 0.21 -9.15 -2.04
N ILE A 115 -0.51 -8.28 -1.34
CA ILE A 115 -0.96 -8.48 0.03
C ILE A 115 -2.37 -9.04 -0.03
N HIS A 116 -2.53 -10.30 0.40
CA HIS A 116 -3.84 -10.90 0.63
C HIS A 116 -4.32 -10.45 2.01
N VAL A 117 -5.27 -9.52 2.01
CA VAL A 117 -5.77 -8.89 3.24
C VAL A 117 -6.69 -9.87 3.97
N LYS A 118 -6.44 -10.03 5.27
CA LYS A 118 -7.34 -10.75 6.17
C LYS A 118 -8.10 -9.78 7.06
N GLU A 119 -7.44 -8.70 7.45
CA GLU A 119 -8.00 -7.68 8.32
C GLU A 119 -7.38 -6.32 7.94
N PHE A 120 -8.15 -5.26 8.09
CA PHE A 120 -7.64 -3.90 7.94
C PHE A 120 -8.01 -3.08 9.16
N LYS A 121 -7.11 -2.16 9.53
CA LYS A 121 -7.39 -1.13 10.52
C LYS A 121 -7.59 0.18 9.78
N ALA A 122 -8.78 0.76 9.96
CA ALA A 122 -9.13 2.08 9.48
C ALA A 122 -8.11 3.12 9.97
N PRO A 123 -7.88 4.19 9.20
CA PRO A 123 -6.93 5.23 9.59
C PRO A 123 -7.35 5.83 10.94
N PRO A 124 -6.39 6.17 11.83
CA PRO A 124 -6.73 6.80 13.10
C PRO A 124 -7.53 8.08 12.84
N PRO A 125 -8.57 8.36 13.64
CA PRO A 125 -9.35 9.57 13.47
C PRO A 125 -8.43 10.79 13.48
N PRO A 126 -8.68 11.81 12.63
CA PRO A 126 -7.80 12.96 12.50
C PRO A 126 -7.53 13.55 13.87
N LYS A 127 -6.25 13.59 14.27
CA LYS A 127 -5.82 14.14 15.56
C LYS A 127 -6.25 15.60 15.64
N LYS A 128 -7.36 15.83 16.35
CA LYS A 128 -7.94 17.11 16.80
C LYS A 128 -7.74 18.30 15.85
N SER A 129 -8.85 18.68 15.22
CA SER A 129 -9.22 20.02 14.78
C SER A 129 -8.31 21.14 15.31
N PHE A 130 -7.46 21.68 14.45
CA PHE A 130 -6.76 22.95 14.66
C PHE A 130 -7.69 24.16 14.43
N PHE A 131 -9.02 23.97 14.31
CA PHE A 131 -9.99 25.06 14.42
C PHE A 131 -10.18 25.46 15.89
N LYS A 132 -9.09 25.89 16.53
CA LYS A 132 -9.15 26.74 17.73
C LYS A 132 -8.61 28.11 17.32
N GLY A 133 -9.51 29.02 16.96
CA GLY A 133 -9.23 30.46 17.08
C GLY A 133 -9.08 31.27 15.79
N CYS A 134 -10.05 31.22 14.88
CA CYS A 134 -10.33 32.33 13.96
C CYS A 134 -11.86 32.50 13.85
N LEU A 135 -12.45 33.04 14.91
CA LEU A 135 -13.78 33.67 14.92
C LEU A 135 -13.68 34.90 15.81
#